data_AF-A0A392MB48-F1
#
_entry.id   AF-A0A392MB48-F1
#
_cell.length_a   1.000
_cell.length_b   1.000
_cell.length_c   1.000
_cell.angle_alpha   90.00
_cell.angle_beta   90.00
_cell.angle_gamma   90.00
#
_symmetry.space_group_name_H-M   'P 1'
#
loop_
_entity.id
_entity.type
_entity.pdbx_description
1 polymer ?
#
loop_
_entity_poly.entity_id
_entity_poly.type
_entity_poly.pdbx_seq_one_letter_code
_entity_poly.pdbx_strand_id
1 'polypeptide(L)'
;SPDGLLQQSSTVADSISFQFSDGITESVPCSYIEFAERLVLPQYENLPHTEIKEFHRRDGFEVGSADKIFESTSKEQVSRAGA
;
A
#
# COMPACT_ATOMS: atom_id res chain seq x y z
N SER A 1 -10.76 -1.09 3.51
CA SER A 1 -11.22 -2.05 4.53
C SER A 1 -12.73 -2.22 4.52
N PRO A 2 -13.29 -3.32 5.05
CA PRO A 2 -14.74 -3.55 5.14
C PRO A 2 -15.50 -2.52 5.98
N ASP A 3 -14.85 -1.95 7.00
CA ASP A 3 -15.42 -0.88 7.83
C ASP A 3 -15.42 0.50 7.12
N GLY A 4 -14.76 0.62 5.96
CA GLY A 4 -14.60 1.87 5.23
C GLY A 4 -13.66 2.88 5.87
N LEU A 5 -13.07 2.57 7.03
CA LEU A 5 -12.26 3.51 7.82
C LEU A 5 -10.76 3.47 7.50
N LEU A 6 -10.33 2.51 6.70
CA LEU A 6 -8.98 2.43 6.15
C LEU A 6 -9.08 2.33 4.63
N GLN A 7 -8.58 3.34 3.95
CA GLN A 7 -8.49 3.40 2.50
C GLN A 7 -7.02 3.37 2.12
N GLN A 8 -6.65 2.53 1.16
CA GLN A 8 -5.26 2.33 0.77
C GLN A 8 -5.14 2.26 -0.75
N SER A 9 -4.03 2.77 -1.27
CA SER A 9 -3.61 2.63 -2.66
C SER A 9 -2.09 2.54 -2.72
N SER A 10 -1.56 2.00 -3.81
CA SER A 10 -0.12 1.86 -4.01
C SER A 10 0.27 2.14 -5.45
N THR A 11 1.54 2.51 -5.66
CA THR A 11 2.12 2.49 -6.99
C THR A 11 2.39 1.05 -7.43
N VAL A 12 2.60 0.86 -8.72
CA VAL A 12 3.29 -0.34 -9.21
C VAL A 12 4.77 -0.23 -8.81
N ALA A 13 5.40 -1.33 -8.45
CA ALA A 13 6.81 -1.34 -8.06
C ALA A 13 7.70 -1.02 -9.27
N ASP A 14 8.74 -0.21 -9.04
CA ASP A 14 9.79 0.00 -10.03
C ASP A 14 10.57 -1.31 -10.25
N SER A 15 11.31 -1.40 -11.36
CA SER A 15 12.19 -2.54 -11.64
C SER A 15 13.63 -2.09 -11.87
N ILE A 16 14.59 -2.91 -11.45
CA ILE A 16 16.02 -2.69 -11.71
C ILE A 16 16.64 -3.90 -12.40
N SER A 17 17.74 -3.65 -13.11
CA SER A 17 18.60 -4.72 -13.63
C SER A 17 19.47 -5.28 -12.50
N PHE A 18 19.40 -6.59 -12.25
CA PHE A 18 20.12 -7.26 -11.17
C PHE A 18 20.94 -8.43 -11.72
N GLN A 19 22.23 -8.48 -11.36
CA GLN A 19 23.13 -9.57 -11.73
C GLN A 19 23.18 -10.60 -10.60
N PHE A 20 22.76 -11.83 -10.91
CA PHE A 20 22.79 -12.98 -10.01
C PHE A 20 24.20 -13.57 -9.89
N SER A 21 24.40 -14.40 -8.86
CA SER A 21 25.72 -14.98 -8.54
C SER A 21 26.26 -15.94 -9.60
N ASP A 22 25.39 -16.44 -10.48
CA ASP A 22 25.75 -17.26 -11.65
C ASP A 22 26.12 -16.41 -12.89
N GLY A 23 26.10 -15.08 -12.75
CA GLY A 23 26.47 -14.13 -13.80
C GLY A 23 25.30 -13.71 -14.71
N ILE A 24 24.09 -14.25 -14.52
CA ILE A 24 22.90 -13.88 -15.29
C ILE A 24 22.36 -12.53 -14.81
N THR A 25 21.95 -11.67 -15.75
CA THR A 25 21.33 -10.37 -15.42
C THR A 25 19.86 -10.37 -15.85
N GLU A 26 18.96 -10.12 -14.91
CA GLU A 26 17.51 -10.06 -15.17
C GLU A 26 16.88 -8.80 -14.54
N SER A 27 15.70 -8.44 -15.02
CA SER A 27 14.88 -7.38 -14.40
C SER A 27 14.17 -7.91 -13.16
N VAL A 28 14.34 -7.23 -12.02
CA VAL A 28 13.70 -7.58 -10.75
C VAL A 28 12.86 -6.42 -10.21
N PRO A 29 11.67 -6.69 -9.67
CA PRO A 29 10.86 -5.66 -9.01
C PRO A 29 11.55 -5.20 -7.71
N CYS A 30 11.47 -3.90 -7.45
CA CYS A 30 12.01 -3.24 -6.26
C CYS A 30 10.87 -2.84 -5.32
N SER A 31 10.90 -1.60 -4.86
CA SER A 31 9.92 -1.03 -3.94
C SER A 31 8.76 -0.38 -4.69
N TYR A 32 7.65 -0.25 -4.00
CA TYR A 32 6.53 0.61 -4.36
C TYR A 32 6.29 1.62 -3.22
N ILE A 33 5.47 2.64 -3.49
CA ILE A 33 4.99 3.57 -2.47
C ILE A 33 3.53 3.24 -2.17
N GLU A 34 3.17 3.15 -0.90
CA GLU A 34 1.79 3.01 -0.43
C GLU A 34 1.28 4.33 0.16
N PHE A 35 0.03 4.66 -0.15
CA PHE A 35 -0.73 5.75 0.44
C PHE A 35 -1.88 5.18 1.25
N ALA A 36 -2.06 5.66 2.48
CA ALA A 36 -3.12 5.21 3.36
C ALA A 36 -3.85 6.40 3.99
N GLU A 37 -5.18 6.36 3.95
CA GLU A 37 -6.05 7.28 4.68
C GLU A 37 -6.74 6.51 5.82
N ARG A 38 -6.59 7.04 7.04
CA ARG A 38 -7.21 6.52 8.26
C ARG A 38 -8.30 7.47 8.71
N LEU A 39 -9.55 7.05 8.64
CA LEU A 39 -10.71 7.85 9.04
C LEU A 39 -10.92 7.81 10.56
N VAL A 40 -11.62 8.82 11.06
CA VAL A 40 -11.99 8.96 12.48
C VAL A 40 -12.95 7.84 12.87
N LEU A 41 -12.72 7.24 14.03
CA LEU A 41 -13.59 6.20 14.57
C LEU A 41 -14.95 6.80 14.96
N PRO A 42 -16.07 6.07 14.80
CA PRO A 42 -17.41 6.61 15.03
C PRO A 42 -17.62 7.25 16.42
N GLN A 43 -16.98 6.72 17.47
CA GLN A 43 -17.07 7.28 18.82
C GLN A 43 -16.47 8.69 18.97
N TYR A 44 -15.70 9.15 17.98
CA TYR A 44 -15.04 10.46 17.96
C TYR A 44 -15.58 11.39 16.87
N GLU A 45 -16.66 11.02 16.18
CA GLU A 45 -17.22 11.79 15.04
C GLU A 45 -17.60 13.24 15.41
N ASN A 46 -17.99 13.48 16.65
CA ASN A 46 -18.38 14.80 17.14
C ASN A 46 -17.21 15.66 17.66
N LEU A 47 -15.98 15.13 17.66
CA LEU A 47 -14.83 15.94 18.06
C LEU A 47 -14.55 17.01 16.98
N PRO A 48 -14.24 18.25 17.37
CA PRO A 48 -13.77 19.25 16.42
C PRO A 48 -12.57 18.71 15.63
N HIS A 49 -12.51 18.97 14.33
CA HIS A 49 -11.40 18.50 13.48
C HIS A 49 -10.01 18.91 14.02
N THR A 50 -9.93 20.05 14.70
CA THR A 50 -8.70 20.55 15.35
C THR A 50 -8.26 19.74 16.56
N GLU A 51 -9.14 18.90 17.12
CA GLU A 51 -8.88 18.03 18.29
C GLU A 51 -8.69 16.56 17.91
N ILE A 52 -8.90 16.20 16.63
CA ILE A 52 -8.63 14.86 16.12
C ILE A 52 -7.14 14.56 16.18
N LYS A 53 -6.79 13.41 16.77
CA LYS A 53 -5.43 12.89 16.90
C LYS A 53 -5.36 11.50 16.29
N GLU A 54 -4.17 10.98 16.08
CA GLU A 54 -3.97 9.68 15.41
C GLU A 54 -4.72 8.54 16.11
N PHE A 55 -4.75 8.51 17.43
CA PHE A 55 -5.48 7.49 18.20
C PHE A 55 -7.01 7.62 18.12
N HIS A 56 -7.54 8.71 17.55
CA HIS A 56 -8.96 8.83 17.22
C HIS A 56 -9.29 8.21 15.85
N ARG A 57 -8.28 7.78 15.08
CA ARG A 57 -8.43 7.21 13.74
C ARG A 57 -8.31 5.70 13.78
N ARG A 58 -8.76 5.04 12.70
CA ARG A 58 -8.64 3.59 12.52
C ARG A 58 -7.18 3.16 12.57
N ASP A 59 -6.81 2.49 13.65
CA ASP A 59 -5.48 1.90 13.83
C ASP A 59 -5.40 0.49 13.25
N GLY A 60 -4.20 -0.01 12.96
CA GLY A 60 -3.93 -1.35 12.44
C GLY A 60 -4.05 -1.47 10.92
N PHE A 61 -4.06 -2.72 10.44
CA PHE A 61 -4.12 -3.08 9.03
C PHE A 61 -5.41 -3.85 8.72
N GLU A 62 -5.64 -4.13 7.44
CA GLU A 62 -6.73 -4.98 7.00
C GLU A 62 -6.19 -5.98 5.97
N VAL A 63 -6.45 -7.28 6.19
CA VAL A 63 -5.83 -8.37 5.44
C VAL A 63 -6.18 -8.31 3.96
N GLY A 64 -7.46 -8.11 3.61
CA GLY A 64 -7.89 -8.06 2.21
C GLY A 64 -7.35 -6.85 1.42
N SER A 65 -7.05 -5.75 2.11
CA SER A 65 -6.41 -4.56 1.53
C SER A 65 -4.90 -4.80 1.37
N ALA A 66 -4.26 -5.42 2.36
CA ALA A 66 -2.84 -5.77 2.32
C ALA A 66 -2.52 -6.80 1.22
N ASP A 67 -3.36 -7.83 1.07
CA ASP A 67 -3.18 -8.88 0.04
C ASP A 67 -3.10 -8.28 -1.38
N LYS A 68 -3.94 -7.29 -1.69
CA LYS A 68 -3.93 -6.60 -2.99
C LYS A 68 -2.73 -5.68 -3.18
N ILE A 69 -2.20 -5.11 -2.09
CA ILE A 69 -1.03 -4.24 -2.15
C ILE A 69 0.24 -5.06 -2.37
N PHE A 70 0.31 -6.29 -1.85
CA PHE A 70 1.42 -7.20 -2.15
C PHE A 70 1.54 -7.52 -3.65
N GLU A 71 0.44 -7.41 -4.41
CA GLU A 71 0.47 -7.59 -5.86
C GLU A 71 1.20 -6.46 -6.60
N SER A 72 1.53 -5.32 -5.97
CA SER A 72 2.30 -4.23 -6.58
C SER A 72 3.68 -4.65 -7.08
N THR A 73 4.26 -5.74 -6.55
CA THR A 73 5.52 -6.34 -7.01
C THR A 73 5.31 -7.57 -7.90
N SER A 74 4.05 -7.92 -8.21
CA SER A 74 3.75 -9.06 -9.06
C SER A 74 4.15 -8.78 -10.51
N LYS A 75 4.58 -9.85 -11.22
CA LYS A 75 4.95 -9.76 -12.64
C LYS A 75 3.80 -9.22 -13.49
N GLU A 76 2.55 -9.55 -13.15
CA GLU A 76 1.38 -9.08 -13.90
C GLU A 76 1.23 -7.56 -13.82
N GLN A 77 1.32 -6.97 -12.61
CA GLN A 77 1.23 -5.51 -12.43
C GLN A 77 2.40 -4.77 -13.09
N VAL A 78 3.62 -5.26 -12.89
CA VAL A 78 4.84 -4.65 -13.48
C VAL A 78 4.79 -4.70 -15.02
N SER A 79 4.32 -5.80 -15.61
CA SER A 79 4.21 -5.94 -17.06
C SER A 79 3.16 -5.02 -17.70
N ARG A 80 2.07 -4.68 -16.97
CA ARG A 80 1.02 -3.77 -17.44
C ARG A 80 1.43 -2.31 -17.38
N ALA A 81 2.29 -1.91 -16.45
CA ALA A 81 2.76 -0.54 -16.31
C ALA A 81 3.84 -0.16 -17.36
N GLY A 82 4.53 -1.15 -17.94
CA GLY A 82 5.56 -0.96 -18.95
C GLY A 82 5.06 -0.99 -20.41
N ALA A 83 3.76 -1.16 -20.65
CA ALA A 83 3.12 -1.15 -21.97
C ALA A 83 2.47 0.21 -22.27
#